data_AF-A0A5E4WTG5-F1
#
_entry.id   AF-A0A5E4WTG5-F1
#
_cell.length_a   1.000
_cell.length_b   1.000
_cell.length_c   1.000
_cell.angle_alpha   90.00
_cell.angle_beta   90.00
_cell.angle_gamma   90.00
#
_symmetry.space_group_name_H-M   'P 1'
#
loop_
_entity.id
_entity.type
_entity.pdbx_description
1 polymer ?
#
loop_
_entity_poly.entity_id
_entity_poly.type
_entity_poly.pdbx_seq_one_letter_code
_entity_poly.pdbx_strand_id
1 'polypeptide(L)'
;MLDQDTRAAKSFYREVRKYAESIKPWDTTAIFYETKPDEAFDLTLVSQRVYGRRDEYLTVMAAAGLDSIDQPLPQKRIVLPNEGQLIAIKRRTGFESIADLREAGAPTWGA
;
A
#
# COMPACT_ATOMS: atom_id res chain seq x y z
N MET A 1 5.31 13.00 12.13
CA MET A 1 5.47 12.19 13.35
C MET A 1 6.18 10.90 12.95
N LEU A 2 7.31 10.57 13.56
CA LEU A 2 8.02 9.31 13.29
C LEU A 2 7.26 8.15 13.95
N ASP A 3 7.18 7.00 13.27
CA ASP A 3 6.64 5.78 13.87
C ASP A 3 7.48 5.37 15.10
N GLN A 4 6.83 4.93 16.18
CA GLN A 4 7.52 4.38 17.35
C GLN A 4 8.40 3.19 16.95
N ASP A 5 7.88 2.34 16.06
CA ASP A 5 8.68 1.37 15.33
C ASP A 5 9.08 1.90 13.96
N THR A 6 10.28 2.47 13.89
CA THR A 6 10.91 2.93 12.64
C THR A 6 11.05 1.85 11.56
N ARG A 7 10.87 0.56 11.90
CA ARG A 7 10.93 -0.58 10.96
C ARG A 7 9.56 -0.97 10.42
N ALA A 8 8.46 -0.47 10.99
CA ALA A 8 7.11 -0.85 10.60
C ALA A 8 6.83 -0.53 9.13
N ALA A 9 7.17 0.69 8.67
CA ALA A 9 7.00 1.11 7.28
C ALA A 9 7.81 0.24 6.30
N LYS A 10 9.05 -0.10 6.64
CA LYS A 10 9.90 -0.99 5.83
C LYS A 10 9.31 -2.40 5.74
N SER A 11 8.83 -2.92 6.87
CA SER A 11 8.23 -4.26 6.94
C SER A 11 6.92 -4.32 6.14
N PHE A 12 6.09 -3.28 6.25
CA PHE A 12 4.88 -3.09 5.47
C PHE A 12 5.17 -3.10 3.97
N TYR A 13 6.09 -2.24 3.51
CA TYR A 13 6.50 -2.18 2.11
C TYR A 13 6.93 -3.55 1.60
N ARG A 14 7.75 -4.28 2.37
CA ARG A 14 8.24 -5.61 1.97
C ARG A 14 7.11 -6.63 1.86
N GLU A 15 6.18 -6.64 2.80
CA GLU A 15 5.05 -7.59 2.80
C GLU A 15 4.07 -7.31 1.66
N VAL A 16 3.80 -6.03 1.35
CA VAL A 16 2.98 -5.67 0.17
C VAL A 16 3.66 -6.07 -1.13
N ARG A 17 4.97 -5.80 -1.26
CA ARG A 17 5.72 -6.20 -2.46
C ARG A 17 5.72 -7.72 -2.66
N LYS A 18 6.00 -8.47 -1.59
CA LYS A 18 5.92 -9.93 -1.59
C LYS A 18 4.52 -10.43 -1.94
N TYR A 19 3.47 -9.79 -1.42
CA TYR A 19 2.10 -10.11 -1.76
C TYR A 19 1.88 -9.96 -3.26
N ALA A 20 2.17 -8.78 -3.83
CA ALA A 20 1.97 -8.49 -5.24
C ALA A 20 2.70 -9.46 -6.18
N GLU A 21 3.93 -9.86 -5.82
CA GLU A 21 4.75 -10.82 -6.58
C GLU A 21 4.25 -12.28 -6.45
N SER A 22 3.56 -12.62 -5.36
CA SER A 22 3.13 -13.99 -5.07
C SER A 22 1.79 -14.38 -5.71
N ILE A 23 0.94 -13.39 -6.00
CA ILE A 23 -0.43 -13.61 -6.48
C ILE A 23 -0.43 -14.15 -7.91
N LYS A 24 -1.30 -15.14 -8.14
CA LYS A 24 -1.49 -15.72 -9.47
C LYS A 24 -2.51 -14.91 -10.28
N PRO A 25 -2.39 -14.87 -11.62
CA PRO A 25 -3.30 -14.09 -12.46
C PRO A 25 -4.79 -14.45 -12.37
N TRP A 26 -5.11 -15.65 -11.88
CA TRP A 26 -6.48 -16.16 -11.70
C TRP A 26 -6.98 -16.05 -10.25
N ASP A 27 -6.25 -15.38 -9.37
CA ASP A 27 -6.71 -15.11 -8.01
C ASP A 27 -7.96 -14.22 -8.04
N THR A 28 -8.99 -14.57 -7.28
CA THR A 28 -10.26 -13.84 -7.25
C THR A 28 -10.36 -12.86 -6.09
N THR A 29 -9.39 -12.87 -5.18
CA THR A 29 -9.37 -12.04 -3.97
C THR A 29 -8.53 -10.78 -4.14
N ALA A 30 -7.48 -10.84 -4.96
CA ALA A 30 -6.63 -9.72 -5.27
C ALA A 30 -7.32 -8.69 -6.17
N ILE A 31 -6.93 -7.42 -6.02
CA ILE A 31 -7.33 -6.35 -6.92
C ILE A 31 -6.28 -6.24 -8.03
N PHE A 32 -6.72 -6.47 -9.27
CA PHE A 32 -5.91 -6.21 -10.45
C PHE A 32 -6.26 -4.83 -11.00
N TYR A 33 -5.28 -3.93 -10.99
CA TYR A 33 -5.48 -2.54 -11.40
C TYR A 33 -4.60 -2.17 -12.58
N GLU A 34 -5.18 -1.55 -13.60
CA GLU A 34 -4.45 -0.99 -14.73
C GLU A 34 -4.15 0.48 -14.48
N THR A 35 -2.87 0.79 -14.31
CA THR A 35 -2.41 2.16 -14.05
C THR A 35 -2.61 3.04 -15.28
N LYS A 36 -3.01 4.29 -15.06
CA LYS A 36 -3.37 5.25 -16.11
C LYS A 36 -2.31 6.35 -16.26
N PRO A 37 -2.26 7.04 -17.42
CA PRO A 37 -1.27 8.09 -17.65
C PRO A 37 -1.35 9.28 -16.68
N ASP A 38 -2.54 9.61 -16.18
CA ASP A 38 -2.76 10.69 -15.20
C ASP A 38 -2.26 10.36 -13.79
N GLU A 39 -1.96 9.09 -13.52
CA GLU A 39 -1.47 8.60 -12.23
C GLU A 39 0.05 8.51 -12.16
N ALA A 40 0.75 8.77 -13.27
CA ALA A 40 2.20 8.56 -13.40
C ALA A 40 3.01 9.23 -12.26
N PHE A 41 2.57 10.39 -11.79
CA PHE A 41 3.24 11.13 -10.70
C PHE A 41 2.33 11.34 -9.47
N ASP A 42 1.18 10.67 -9.43
CA ASP A 42 0.24 10.77 -8.30
C ASP A 42 -0.24 9.38 -7.87
N LEU A 43 0.55 8.74 -7.02
CA LEU A 43 0.22 7.45 -6.41
C LEU A 43 -1.02 7.54 -5.51
N THR A 44 -1.31 8.73 -4.96
CA THR A 44 -2.49 8.94 -4.11
C THR A 44 -3.79 8.83 -4.91
N LEU A 45 -3.74 9.12 -6.22
CA LEU A 45 -4.87 8.97 -7.12
C LEU A 45 -5.24 7.50 -7.35
N VAL A 46 -4.25 6.62 -7.50
CA VAL A 46 -4.47 5.17 -7.56
C VAL A 46 -5.09 4.68 -6.25
N SER A 47 -4.52 5.10 -5.12
CA SER A 47 -5.05 4.77 -3.80
C SER A 47 -6.52 5.20 -3.66
N GLN A 48 -6.84 6.42 -4.09
CA GLN A 48 -8.21 6.94 -4.05
C GLN A 48 -9.17 6.11 -4.91
N ARG A 49 -8.74 5.68 -6.10
CA ARG A 49 -9.55 4.89 -7.03
C ARG A 49 -9.77 3.45 -6.56
N VAL A 50 -8.79 2.87 -5.88
CA VAL A 50 -8.83 1.47 -5.44
C VAL A 50 -9.47 1.34 -4.05
N TYR A 51 -9.07 2.19 -3.10
CA TYR A 51 -9.41 2.08 -1.67
C TYR A 51 -10.34 3.19 -1.16
N GLY A 52 -10.70 4.16 -2.01
CA GLY A 52 -11.54 5.29 -1.62
C GLY A 52 -10.84 6.35 -0.75
N ARG A 53 -9.53 6.23 -0.54
CA ARG A 53 -8.72 7.12 0.32
C ARG A 53 -7.33 7.35 -0.28
N ARG A 54 -6.68 8.46 0.05
CA ARG A 54 -5.38 8.86 -0.52
C ARG A 54 -4.17 8.32 0.25
N ASP A 55 -4.39 7.84 1.47
CA ASP A 55 -3.35 7.48 2.43
C ASP A 55 -2.58 6.20 2.07
N GLU A 56 -3.14 5.31 1.24
CA GLU A 56 -2.53 4.02 0.89
C GLU A 56 -1.50 4.11 -0.26
N TYR A 57 -0.92 5.29 -0.48
CA TYR A 57 0.08 5.50 -1.54
C TYR A 57 1.30 4.58 -1.39
N LEU A 58 1.70 4.25 -0.15
CA LEU A 58 2.82 3.34 0.11
C LEU A 58 2.52 1.91 -0.36
N THR A 59 1.27 1.47 -0.26
CA THR A 59 0.79 0.18 -0.80
C THR A 59 0.93 0.16 -2.31
N VAL A 60 0.52 1.24 -2.99
CA VAL A 60 0.63 1.38 -4.44
C VAL A 60 2.10 1.35 -4.88
N MET A 61 2.95 2.11 -4.17
CA MET A 61 4.40 2.16 -4.43
C MET A 61 5.03 0.77 -4.36
N ALA A 62 4.74 0.03 -3.29
CA ALA A 62 5.27 -1.32 -3.07
C ALA A 62 4.77 -2.32 -4.12
N ALA A 63 3.48 -2.29 -4.44
CA ALA A 63 2.87 -3.17 -5.44
C ALA A 63 3.37 -2.89 -6.87
N ALA A 64 3.66 -1.62 -7.19
CA ALA A 64 4.24 -1.24 -8.47
C ALA A 64 5.74 -1.59 -8.57
N GLY A 65 6.39 -1.87 -7.44
CA GLY A 65 7.83 -2.16 -7.35
C GLY A 65 8.70 -0.91 -7.44
N LEU A 66 8.17 0.25 -7.03
CA LEU A 66 8.89 1.53 -7.04
C LEU A 66 9.75 1.67 -5.79
N ASP A 67 10.98 2.17 -5.95
CA ASP A 67 11.91 2.38 -4.84
C ASP A 67 11.79 3.77 -4.22
N SER A 68 11.17 4.73 -4.93
CA SER A 68 10.92 6.10 -4.46
C SER A 68 9.60 6.63 -5.02
N ILE A 69 9.01 7.61 -4.33
CA ILE A 69 7.81 8.35 -4.75
C ILE A 69 8.05 9.24 -5.98
N ASP A 70 9.30 9.61 -6.25
CA ASP A 70 9.65 10.47 -7.40
C ASP A 70 9.72 9.69 -8.72
N GLN A 71 9.73 8.36 -8.65
CA GLN A 71 9.75 7.52 -9.83
C GLN A 71 8.35 7.49 -10.45
N PRO A 72 8.24 7.67 -11.78
CA PRO A 72 6.95 7.60 -12.44
C PRO A 72 6.37 6.19 -12.33
N LEU A 73 5.08 6.10 -11.99
CA LEU A 73 4.32 4.86 -11.98
C LEU A 73 4.30 4.28 -13.41
N PRO A 74 4.84 3.08 -13.64
CA PRO A 74 4.86 2.48 -14.97
C PRO A 74 3.44 2.14 -15.41
N GLN A 75 3.12 2.39 -16.68
CA GLN A 75 1.84 2.01 -17.28
C GLN A 75 1.76 0.48 -17.45
N LYS A 76 1.28 -0.22 -16.43
CA LYS A 76 1.13 -1.68 -16.40
C LYS A 76 -0.03 -2.10 -15.51
N ARG A 77 -0.38 -3.38 -15.58
CA ARG A 77 -1.25 -3.99 -14.57
C ARG A 77 -0.45 -4.25 -13.30
N ILE A 78 -0.91 -3.72 -12.17
CA ILE A 78 -0.37 -3.99 -10.84
C ILE A 78 -1.35 -4.83 -10.02
N VAL A 79 -0.83 -5.52 -9.01
CA VAL A 79 -1.62 -6.36 -8.11
C VAL A 79 -1.64 -5.72 -6.73
N LEU A 80 -2.84 -5.46 -6.22
CA LEU A 80 -3.07 -4.80 -4.95
C LEU A 80 -3.85 -5.73 -4.00
N PRO A 81 -3.57 -5.69 -2.69
CA PRO A 81 -4.41 -6.39 -1.71
C PRO A 81 -5.81 -5.78 -1.69
N ASN A 82 -6.83 -6.58 -1.44
CA ASN A 82 -8.14 -6.04 -1.08
C ASN A 82 -8.11 -5.45 0.35
N GLU A 83 -9.21 -4.81 0.76
CA GLU A 83 -9.29 -4.14 2.06
C GLU A 83 -8.96 -5.08 3.24
N GLY A 84 -9.52 -6.29 3.26
CA GLY A 84 -9.25 -7.26 4.33
C GLY A 84 -7.80 -7.72 4.38
N GLN A 85 -7.20 -7.96 3.21
CA GLN A 85 -5.78 -8.33 3.09
C GLN A 85 -4.85 -7.18 3.48
N LEU A 86 -5.19 -5.95 3.08
CA LEU A 86 -4.43 -4.76 3.42
C LEU A 86 -4.41 -4.53 4.94
N ILE A 87 -5.58 -4.62 5.59
CA ILE A 87 -5.71 -4.56 7.05
C ILE A 87 -4.89 -5.67 7.71
N ALA A 88 -4.92 -6.90 7.19
CA ALA A 88 -4.14 -8.00 7.73
C ALA A 88 -2.63 -7.76 7.63
N ILE A 89 -2.15 -7.19 6.52
CA ILE A 89 -0.74 -6.81 6.35
C ILE A 89 -0.37 -5.71 7.34
N LYS A 90 -1.17 -4.64 7.44
CA LYS A 90 -0.96 -3.55 8.41
C LYS A 90 -0.84 -4.06 9.84
N ARG A 91 -1.77 -4.92 10.26
CA ARG A 91 -1.77 -5.56 11.59
C ARG A 91 -0.52 -6.40 11.83
N ARG A 92 -0.09 -7.18 10.84
CA ARG A 92 1.12 -8.01 10.95
C ARG A 92 2.39 -7.17 11.12
N THR A 93 2.46 -6.02 10.46
CA THR A 93 3.66 -5.18 10.44
C THR A 93 3.62 -4.03 11.43
N GLY A 94 2.51 -3.84 12.16
CA GLY A 94 2.31 -2.72 13.08
C GLY A 94 2.32 -1.36 12.39
N PHE A 95 2.03 -1.31 11.08
CA PHE A 95 2.09 -0.07 10.29
C PHE A 95 0.69 0.46 10.01
N GLU A 96 0.53 1.77 10.13
CA GLU A 96 -0.67 2.48 9.72
C GLU A 96 -0.30 3.64 8.78
N SER A 97 -1.02 3.71 7.67
CA SER A 97 -0.88 4.74 6.64
C SER A 97 -1.84 5.91 6.88
N ILE A 98 -3.00 5.66 7.47
CA ILE A 98 -4.03 6.67 7.74
C ILE A 98 -3.63 7.48 8.97
N ALA A 99 -3.42 8.78 8.79
CA ALA A 99 -2.97 9.66 9.88
C ALA A 99 -3.93 9.68 11.07
N ASP A 100 -5.25 9.69 10.82
CA ASP A 100 -6.29 9.72 11.86
C ASP A 100 -6.35 8.44 12.70
N LEU A 101 -5.80 7.34 12.19
CA LEU A 101 -5.71 6.05 12.89
C LEU A 101 -4.37 5.87 13.60
N ARG A 102 -3.60 6.95 13.74
CA ARG A 102 -2.31 6.96 14.45
C ARG A 102 -2.37 7.87 15.65
N GLU A 103 -2.00 7.34 16.81
CA GLU A 103 -1.85 8.10 18.04
C GLU A 103 -0.44 7.89 18.58
N ALA A 104 0.25 8.99 18.92
CA ALA A 104 1.62 8.97 19.46
C ALA A 104 2.64 8.12 18.66
N GLY A 105 2.44 7.94 17.35
CA GLY A 105 3.33 7.16 16.47
C GLY A 105 3.03 5.66 16.44
N ALA A 106 1.86 5.23 16.93
CA ALA A 106 1.37 3.85 16.90
C ALA A 106 -0.06 3.77 16.32
N PRO A 107 -0.48 2.63 15.75
CA PRO A 107 -1.86 2.43 15.29
C PRO A 107 -2.86 2.40 16.47
N THR A 108 -4.02 3.03 16.32
CA THR A 108 -5.07 3.09 17.36
C THR A 108 -5.80 1.76 17.58
N TRP A 109 -5.71 0.83 16.62
CA TRP A 109 -6.31 -0.50 16.69
C TRP A 109 -5.37 -1.58 17.26
N GLY A 110 -4.17 -1.20 17.70
CA GLY A 110 -3.15 -2.11 18.22
C GLY A 110 -3.21 -2.37 19.74
N ALA A 111 -4.25 -1.90 20.42
CA ALA A 111 -4.45 -2.06 21.87
C ALA A 111 -5.02 -3.43 22.25
#